data_AF-A0A059P8I6-F1
#
_entry.id   AF-A0A059P8I6-F1
#
_cell.length_a   1.000
_cell.length_b   1.000
_cell.length_c   1.000
_cell.angle_alpha   90.00
_cell.angle_beta   90.00
_cell.angle_gamma   90.00
#
_symmetry.space_group_name_H-M   'P 1'
#
loop_
_entity.id
_entity.type
_entity.pdbx_description
1 polymer ?
#
loop_
_entity_poly.entity_id
_entity_poly.type
_entity_poly.pdbx_seq_one_letter_code
_entity_poly.pdbx_strand_id
1 'polypeptide(L)'
;IPSNIWVGVGQMTKEDVTFDLAPVYKKAGITYHQAKAVSIHPEGGEGGDKAYVTIESTESDTAGQTSTVEYDYIINATGPKLNFGATPGLGEGSNLGEHTVSVCTADHAEHANEKLNEAIEKMKGGTRQKILVGTGHGMCTCQGAAFEYIFNIEHELKKAGVRDMADIKWISNESFLGDFVLVVFT
;
A
#
# COMPACT_ATOMS: atom_id res chain seq x y z
N ILE A 1 5.47 1.26 2.78
CA ILE A 1 6.24 1.65 3.98
C ILE A 1 6.14 0.49 4.95
N PRO A 2 7.25 -0.16 5.38
CA PRO A 2 7.18 -1.38 6.19
C PRO A 2 6.33 -1.22 7.46
N SER A 3 6.45 -0.08 8.14
CA SER A 3 5.69 0.22 9.35
C SER A 3 4.17 0.39 9.16
N ASN A 4 3.65 0.36 7.92
CA ASN A 4 2.19 0.39 7.69
C ASN A 4 1.47 -0.77 8.37
N ILE A 5 2.15 -1.90 8.61
CA ILE A 5 1.58 -3.04 9.34
C ILE A 5 1.22 -2.67 10.79
N TRP A 6 1.93 -1.70 11.37
CA TRP A 6 1.76 -1.21 12.73
C TRP A 6 0.73 -0.08 12.79
N VAL A 7 0.68 0.75 11.74
CA VAL A 7 -0.42 1.71 11.52
C VAL A 7 -1.75 0.98 11.39
N GLY A 8 -1.76 -0.15 10.66
CA GLY A 8 -2.94 -1.00 10.44
C GLY A 8 -3.61 -1.54 11.69
N VAL A 9 -2.89 -1.58 12.82
CA VAL A 9 -3.41 -2.00 14.12
C VAL A 9 -3.40 -0.89 15.17
N GLY A 10 -3.08 0.34 14.77
CA GLY A 10 -3.08 1.51 15.66
C GLY A 10 -1.93 1.57 16.66
N GLN A 11 -0.85 0.83 16.44
CA GLN A 11 0.37 0.94 17.26
C GLN A 11 1.28 2.11 16.83
N MET A 12 1.09 2.62 15.61
CA MET A 12 1.72 3.84 15.09
C MET A 12 0.65 4.68 14.39
N THR A 13 0.85 5.99 14.29
CA THR A 13 0.01 6.85 13.45
C THR A 13 0.59 7.00 12.04
N LYS A 14 -0.20 7.55 11.12
CA LYS A 14 0.25 7.88 9.77
C LYS A 14 1.41 8.88 9.79
N GLU A 15 1.37 9.84 10.71
CA GLU A 15 2.40 10.87 10.89
C GLU A 15 3.72 10.28 11.41
N ASP A 16 3.68 9.19 12.19
CA ASP A 16 4.90 8.51 12.65
C ASP A 16 5.70 7.87 11.50
N VAL A 17 5.06 7.62 10.35
CA VAL A 17 5.64 6.86 9.23
C VAL A 17 5.75 7.67 7.94
N THR A 18 5.35 8.94 7.96
CA THR A 18 5.40 9.84 6.79
C THR A 18 6.09 11.16 7.13
N PHE A 19 6.64 11.82 6.10
CA PHE A 19 7.27 13.13 6.24
C PHE A 19 7.29 13.84 4.88
N ASP A 20 7.43 15.17 4.91
CA ASP A 20 7.48 15.98 3.69
C ASP A 20 8.81 15.82 2.96
N LEU A 21 8.74 15.45 1.68
CA LEU A 21 9.92 15.21 0.84
C LEU A 21 10.60 16.51 0.40
N ALA A 22 9.83 17.55 0.10
CA ALA A 22 10.33 18.83 -0.41
C ALA A 22 11.47 19.45 0.44
N PRO A 23 11.32 19.62 1.78
CA PRO A 23 12.41 20.18 2.60
C PRO A 23 13.65 19.29 2.64
N VAL A 24 13.48 17.96 2.62
CA VAL A 24 14.58 16.99 2.63
C VAL A 24 15.39 17.07 1.35
N TYR A 25 14.73 17.03 0.19
CA TYR A 25 15.40 17.13 -1.12
C TYR A 25 16.04 18.49 -1.34
N LYS A 26 15.39 19.58 -0.92
CA LYS A 26 15.96 20.93 -0.98
C LYS A 26 17.28 21.03 -0.20
N LYS A 27 17.34 20.44 0.99
CA LYS A 27 18.58 20.40 1.80
C LYS A 27 19.71 19.62 1.12
N ALA A 28 19.37 18.61 0.33
CA ALA A 28 20.30 17.81 -0.45
C ALA A 28 20.67 18.43 -1.81
N GLY A 29 20.10 19.59 -2.18
CA GLY A 29 20.32 20.22 -3.49
C GLY A 29 19.65 19.47 -4.65
N ILE A 30 18.62 18.67 -4.37
CA ILE A 30 17.87 17.90 -5.35
C ILE A 30 16.61 18.67 -5.74
N THR A 31 16.40 18.90 -7.04
CA THR A 31 15.15 19.44 -7.56
C THR A 31 14.02 18.45 -7.34
N TYR A 32 12.96 18.88 -6.69
CA TYR A 32 11.78 18.07 -6.40
C TYR A 32 10.57 18.62 -7.16
N HIS A 33 9.85 17.74 -7.87
CA HIS A 33 8.60 18.06 -8.54
C HIS A 33 7.47 17.24 -7.87
N GLN A 34 6.49 17.92 -7.26
CA GLN A 34 5.30 17.28 -6.71
C GLN A 34 4.29 16.99 -7.83
N ALA A 35 4.57 15.95 -8.60
CA ALA A 35 3.83 15.63 -9.81
C ALA A 35 3.75 14.12 -10.07
N LYS A 36 2.75 13.72 -10.85
CA LYS A 36 2.62 12.37 -11.40
C LYS A 36 3.29 12.32 -12.77
N ALA A 37 4.16 11.34 -12.99
CA ALA A 37 4.65 11.03 -14.34
C ALA A 37 3.55 10.32 -15.15
N VAL A 38 3.23 10.86 -16.32
CA VAL A 38 2.14 10.38 -17.20
C VAL A 38 2.68 9.55 -18.35
N SER A 39 3.79 9.98 -18.96
CA SER A 39 4.43 9.27 -20.07
C SER A 39 5.94 9.51 -20.08
N ILE A 40 6.69 8.53 -20.58
CA ILE A 40 8.14 8.57 -20.75
C ILE A 40 8.43 8.54 -22.25
N HIS A 41 9.21 9.51 -22.73
CA HIS A 41 9.56 9.70 -24.14
C HIS A 41 11.08 9.58 -24.29
N PRO A 42 11.62 8.35 -24.42
CA PRO A 42 13.06 8.13 -24.46
C PRO A 42 13.72 8.62 -25.75
N GLU A 43 12.98 8.62 -26.87
CA GLU A 43 13.47 9.07 -28.18
C GLU A 43 13.13 10.55 -28.47
N GLY A 44 12.68 11.28 -27.45
CA GLY A 44 12.13 12.62 -27.62
C GLY A 44 10.75 12.65 -28.29
N GLY A 45 10.41 13.76 -28.92
CA GLY A 45 9.08 14.04 -29.48
C GLY A 45 9.12 15.08 -30.59
N GLU A 46 7.97 15.66 -30.96
CA GLU A 46 7.88 16.62 -32.08
C GLU A 46 8.80 17.86 -31.92
N GLY A 47 9.20 18.19 -30.69
CA GLY A 47 10.09 19.31 -30.36
C GLY A 47 11.59 19.00 -30.42
N GLY A 48 12.00 17.76 -30.71
CA GLY A 48 13.40 17.35 -30.85
C GLY A 48 13.71 15.97 -30.27
N ASP A 49 14.95 15.52 -30.48
CA ASP A 49 15.41 14.15 -30.16
C ASP A 49 15.76 13.94 -28.67
N LYS A 50 15.56 14.95 -27.82
CA LYS A 50 15.95 14.87 -26.41
C LYS A 50 14.89 14.16 -25.58
N ALA A 51 15.33 13.18 -24.80
CA ALA A 51 14.45 12.38 -23.95
C ALA A 51 13.77 13.22 -22.86
N TYR A 52 12.49 12.97 -22.59
CA TYR A 52 11.74 13.66 -21.55
C TYR A 52 10.64 12.81 -20.90
N VAL A 53 10.18 13.25 -19.73
CA VAL A 53 8.99 12.73 -19.05
C VAL A 53 7.91 13.81 -19.07
N THR A 54 6.70 13.44 -19.43
CA THR A 54 5.52 14.30 -19.24
C THR A 54 5.01 14.10 -17.82
N ILE A 55 4.91 15.19 -17.06
CA ILE A 55 4.43 15.18 -15.69
C ILE A 55 3.17 16.04 -15.55
N GLU A 56 2.28 15.63 -14.66
CA GLU A 56 1.06 16.35 -14.29
C GLU A 56 1.17 16.75 -12.82
N SER A 57 1.08 18.05 -12.52
CA SER A 57 1.22 18.55 -11.15
C SER A 57 0.11 18.02 -10.25
N THR A 58 0.50 17.70 -9.01
CA THR A 58 -0.39 17.27 -7.93
C THR A 58 -0.43 18.27 -6.78
N GLU A 59 0.28 19.39 -6.91
CA GLU A 59 0.19 20.51 -5.95
C GLU A 59 -1.17 21.18 -6.06
N SER A 60 -1.73 21.62 -4.93
CA SER A 60 -3.08 22.19 -4.88
C SER A 60 -3.29 23.37 -5.85
N ASP A 61 -2.28 24.23 -6.01
CA ASP A 61 -2.37 25.45 -6.83
C ASP A 61 -2.21 25.20 -8.34
N THR A 62 -1.57 24.07 -8.71
CA THR A 62 -1.25 23.75 -10.11
C THR A 62 -1.80 22.40 -10.53
N ALA A 63 -2.69 21.80 -9.74
CA ALA A 63 -3.22 20.46 -9.96
C ALA A 63 -3.74 20.26 -11.40
N GLY A 64 -3.29 19.19 -12.04
CA GLY A 64 -3.66 18.85 -13.42
C GLY A 64 -2.87 19.60 -14.51
N GLN A 65 -2.04 20.59 -14.16
CA GLN A 65 -1.19 21.25 -15.15
C GLN A 65 -0.09 20.29 -15.62
N THR A 66 0.06 20.19 -16.93
CA THR A 66 1.04 19.31 -17.57
C THR A 66 2.31 20.07 -17.94
N SER A 67 3.47 19.47 -17.72
CA SER A 67 4.78 19.98 -18.16
C SER A 67 5.71 18.83 -18.55
N THR A 68 6.87 19.16 -19.12
CA THR A 68 7.88 18.18 -19.51
C THR A 68 9.17 18.38 -18.72
N VAL A 69 9.85 17.27 -18.40
CA VAL A 69 11.17 17.26 -17.75
C VAL A 69 12.12 16.45 -18.62
N GLU A 70 13.08 17.12 -19.22
CA GLU A 70 14.12 16.48 -20.03
C GLU A 70 15.12 15.73 -19.13
N TYR A 71 15.69 14.63 -19.64
CA TYR A 71 16.68 13.85 -18.93
C TYR A 71 17.73 13.24 -19.87
N ASP A 72 18.92 12.99 -19.34
CA ASP A 72 19.94 12.15 -20.01
C ASP A 72 19.85 10.68 -19.53
N TYR A 73 19.45 10.48 -18.27
CA TYR A 73 19.24 9.18 -17.66
C TYR A 73 17.96 9.17 -16.82
N ILE A 74 17.26 8.04 -16.79
CA ILE A 74 16.05 7.85 -16.00
C ILE A 74 16.16 6.62 -15.11
N ILE A 75 15.76 6.77 -13.85
CA ILE A 75 15.59 5.67 -12.89
C ILE A 75 14.09 5.53 -12.62
N ASN A 76 13.50 4.40 -13.03
CA ASN A 76 12.10 4.11 -12.72
C ASN A 76 11.99 3.42 -11.35
N ALA A 77 11.50 4.16 -10.36
CA ALA A 77 11.28 3.68 -8.99
C ALA A 77 9.83 3.94 -8.53
N THR A 78 8.86 3.78 -9.42
CA THR A 78 7.43 4.12 -9.18
C THR A 78 6.68 3.17 -8.25
N GLY A 79 7.31 2.05 -7.85
CA GLY A 79 6.71 1.07 -6.95
C GLY A 79 5.56 0.28 -7.60
N PRO A 80 4.79 -0.48 -6.78
CA PRO A 80 3.72 -1.34 -7.29
C PRO A 80 2.43 -0.56 -7.55
N LYS A 81 1.75 -0.87 -8.67
CA LYS A 81 0.34 -0.54 -8.83
C LYS A 81 -0.53 -1.56 -8.09
N LEU A 82 -1.27 -1.10 -7.08
CA LEU A 82 -2.19 -1.95 -6.32
C LEU A 82 -3.43 -2.25 -7.16
N ASN A 83 -3.58 -3.49 -7.63
CA ASN A 83 -4.67 -3.89 -8.52
C ASN A 83 -5.68 -4.79 -7.79
N PHE A 84 -6.50 -4.21 -6.93
CA PHE A 84 -7.57 -4.95 -6.23
C PHE A 84 -8.60 -5.54 -7.20
N GLY A 85 -8.82 -4.87 -8.35
CA GLY A 85 -9.69 -5.38 -9.41
C GLY A 85 -9.19 -6.66 -10.11
N ALA A 86 -7.97 -7.11 -9.83
CA ALA A 86 -7.47 -8.40 -10.34
C ALA A 86 -8.25 -9.59 -9.76
N THR A 87 -8.85 -9.45 -8.58
CA THR A 87 -9.66 -10.48 -7.95
C THR A 87 -11.08 -9.95 -7.74
N PRO A 88 -12.10 -10.56 -8.38
CA PRO A 88 -13.49 -10.15 -8.20
C PRO A 88 -13.90 -10.12 -6.72
N GLY A 89 -14.50 -9.01 -6.29
CA GLY A 89 -14.93 -8.78 -4.91
C GLY A 89 -13.94 -8.05 -4.00
N LEU A 90 -12.66 -7.94 -4.40
CA LEU A 90 -11.68 -7.17 -3.61
C LEU A 90 -11.67 -5.67 -3.91
N GLY A 91 -12.27 -5.25 -5.03
CA GLY A 91 -12.37 -3.85 -5.42
C GLY A 91 -12.41 -3.66 -6.93
N GLU A 92 -12.19 -2.42 -7.37
CA GLU A 92 -12.14 -2.03 -8.79
C GLU A 92 -10.88 -1.21 -9.07
N GLY A 93 -10.04 -1.70 -9.98
CA GLY A 93 -8.74 -1.08 -10.24
C GLY A 93 -7.90 -0.98 -8.97
N SER A 94 -7.61 0.25 -8.53
CA SER A 94 -6.85 0.52 -7.29
C SER A 94 -7.72 0.89 -6.08
N ASN A 95 -9.05 0.85 -6.24
CA ASN A 95 -9.98 1.15 -5.17
C ASN A 95 -10.32 -0.12 -4.39
N LEU A 96 -10.38 -0.02 -3.06
CA LEU A 96 -10.78 -1.11 -2.17
C LEU A 96 -12.29 -1.39 -2.28
N GLY A 97 -12.67 -2.66 -2.24
CA GLY A 97 -14.07 -3.08 -2.10
C GLY A 97 -14.58 -2.94 -0.67
N GLU A 98 -15.91 -3.05 -0.49
CA GLU A 98 -16.61 -2.82 0.79
C GLU A 98 -16.05 -3.63 1.98
N HIS A 99 -15.63 -4.87 1.73
CA HIS A 99 -15.11 -5.77 2.76
C HIS A 99 -13.59 -5.96 2.68
N THR A 100 -12.89 -5.10 1.95
CA THR A 100 -11.45 -5.22 1.73
C THR A 100 -10.71 -4.10 2.43
N VAL A 101 -9.68 -4.47 3.19
CA VAL A 101 -8.70 -3.55 3.77
C VAL A 101 -7.31 -3.89 3.24
N SER A 102 -6.40 -2.94 3.29
CA SER A 102 -5.02 -3.12 2.83
C SER A 102 -4.07 -2.37 3.76
N VAL A 103 -2.81 -2.78 3.79
CA VAL A 103 -1.74 -2.12 4.55
C VAL A 103 -0.59 -1.71 3.63
N CYS A 104 -0.83 -1.65 2.32
CA CYS A 104 0.20 -1.34 1.33
C CYS A 104 0.57 0.15 1.30
N THR A 105 -0.38 1.04 1.59
CA THR A 105 -0.18 2.50 1.74
C THR A 105 -0.53 2.93 3.16
N ALA A 106 -0.07 4.11 3.58
CA ALA A 106 -0.39 4.62 4.91
C ALA A 106 -1.89 4.90 5.07
N ASP A 107 -2.54 5.44 4.04
CA ASP A 107 -4.00 5.67 4.03
C ASP A 107 -4.80 4.37 4.13
N HIS A 108 -4.38 3.32 3.39
CA HIS A 108 -5.04 2.02 3.51
C HIS A 108 -4.87 1.45 4.92
N ALA A 109 -3.69 1.60 5.51
CA ALA A 109 -3.41 1.10 6.85
C ALA A 109 -4.25 1.83 7.93
N GLU A 110 -4.38 3.16 7.84
CA GLU A 110 -5.27 3.92 8.71
C GLU A 110 -6.72 3.42 8.61
N HIS A 111 -7.24 3.26 7.39
CA HIS A 111 -8.56 2.66 7.17
C HIS A 111 -8.66 1.21 7.70
N ALA A 112 -7.58 0.42 7.61
CA ALA A 112 -7.56 -0.95 8.15
C ALA A 112 -7.69 -0.96 9.68
N ASN A 113 -7.05 0.00 10.37
CA ASN A 113 -7.17 0.20 11.81
C ASN A 113 -8.61 0.59 12.20
N GLU A 114 -9.22 1.54 11.49
CA GLU A 114 -10.63 1.90 11.70
C GLU A 114 -11.54 0.67 11.62
N LYS A 115 -11.38 -0.16 10.58
CA LYS A 115 -12.17 -1.39 10.41
C LYS A 115 -11.88 -2.45 11.47
N LEU A 116 -10.64 -2.57 11.94
CA LEU A 116 -10.29 -3.46 13.04
C LEU A 116 -11.00 -3.02 14.33
N ASN A 117 -11.01 -1.72 14.64
CA ASN A 117 -11.72 -1.18 15.82
C ASN A 117 -13.23 -1.39 15.70
N GLU A 118 -13.83 -1.14 14.54
CA GLU A 118 -15.25 -1.46 14.30
C GLU A 118 -15.56 -2.94 14.56
N ALA A 119 -14.69 -3.86 14.11
CA ALA A 119 -14.85 -5.29 14.34
C ALA A 119 -14.71 -5.64 15.84
N ILE A 120 -13.76 -5.04 16.55
CA ILE A 120 -13.58 -5.21 18.00
C ILE A 120 -14.83 -4.78 18.75
N GLU A 121 -15.40 -3.62 18.44
CA GLU A 121 -16.62 -3.13 19.10
C GLU A 121 -17.82 -4.05 18.84
N LYS A 122 -17.98 -4.56 17.62
CA LYS A 122 -19.00 -5.58 17.31
C LYS A 122 -18.81 -6.85 18.14
N MET A 123 -17.57 -7.30 18.35
CA MET A 123 -17.27 -8.47 19.17
C MET A 123 -17.54 -8.23 20.66
N LYS A 124 -17.21 -7.05 21.19
CA LYS A 124 -17.58 -6.65 22.55
C LYS A 124 -19.10 -6.63 22.75
N GLY A 125 -19.84 -6.24 21.70
CA GLY A 125 -21.30 -6.31 21.63
C GLY A 125 -21.88 -7.73 21.47
N GLY A 126 -21.05 -8.78 21.48
CA GLY A 126 -21.49 -10.17 21.37
C GLY A 126 -21.62 -10.70 19.94
N THR A 127 -21.29 -9.91 18.92
CA THR A 127 -21.36 -10.33 17.52
C THR A 127 -20.03 -10.92 17.05
N ARG A 128 -19.98 -12.24 16.82
CA ARG A 128 -18.79 -12.90 16.27
C ARG A 128 -18.39 -12.33 14.92
N GLN A 129 -17.10 -12.16 14.68
CA GLN A 129 -16.56 -11.63 13.42
C GLN A 129 -15.75 -12.71 12.69
N LYS A 130 -15.76 -12.65 11.37
CA LYS A 130 -14.91 -13.45 10.49
C LYS A 130 -13.85 -12.53 9.90
N ILE A 131 -12.59 -12.91 10.01
CA ILE A 131 -11.46 -12.12 9.53
C ILE A 131 -10.64 -13.01 8.60
N LEU A 132 -10.47 -12.56 7.37
CA LEU A 132 -9.66 -13.23 6.36
C LEU A 132 -8.40 -12.38 6.14
N VAL A 133 -7.22 -12.95 6.36
CA VAL A 133 -5.93 -12.26 6.20
C VAL A 133 -5.06 -13.04 5.24
N GLY A 134 -4.35 -12.34 4.35
CA GLY A 134 -3.52 -12.98 3.36
C GLY A 134 -3.27 -12.15 2.11
N THR A 135 -2.94 -12.83 1.01
CA THR A 135 -2.76 -12.21 -0.31
C THR A 135 -4.02 -12.31 -1.15
N GLY A 136 -4.45 -11.18 -1.75
CA GLY A 136 -5.70 -11.11 -2.50
C GLY A 136 -5.68 -11.71 -3.91
N HIS A 137 -4.50 -11.87 -4.54
CA HIS A 137 -4.38 -12.35 -5.93
C HIS A 137 -3.18 -13.30 -6.08
N GLY A 138 -3.24 -14.24 -7.03
CA GLY A 138 -2.21 -15.26 -7.25
C GLY A 138 -0.83 -14.73 -7.67
N MET A 139 -0.75 -13.47 -8.11
CA MET A 139 0.49 -12.78 -8.48
C MET A 139 1.04 -11.86 -7.38
N CYS A 140 0.47 -11.87 -6.17
CA CYS A 140 1.01 -11.11 -5.06
C CYS A 140 2.37 -11.68 -4.61
N THR A 141 3.27 -10.80 -4.16
CA THR A 141 4.67 -11.14 -3.82
C THR A 141 5.11 -10.61 -2.45
N CYS A 142 4.18 -10.07 -1.63
CA CYS A 142 4.46 -9.45 -0.33
C CYS A 142 3.85 -10.22 0.85
N GLN A 143 3.97 -11.54 0.86
CA GLN A 143 3.37 -12.46 1.84
C GLN A 143 3.83 -12.17 3.27
N GLY A 144 5.10 -11.79 3.45
CA GLY A 144 5.67 -11.47 4.78
C GLY A 144 4.88 -10.38 5.51
N ALA A 145 4.41 -9.36 4.80
CA ALA A 145 3.59 -8.29 5.36
C ALA A 145 2.22 -8.80 5.84
N ALA A 146 1.56 -9.64 5.04
CA ALA A 146 0.29 -10.25 5.44
C ALA A 146 0.47 -11.21 6.61
N PHE A 147 1.58 -11.96 6.64
CA PHE A 147 1.93 -12.85 7.73
C PHE A 147 2.19 -12.09 9.02
N GLU A 148 2.97 -11.00 9.01
CA GLU A 148 3.13 -10.13 10.19
C GLU A 148 1.79 -9.58 10.66
N TYR A 149 0.94 -9.12 9.72
CA TYR A 149 -0.32 -8.48 10.04
C TYR A 149 -1.32 -9.42 10.73
N ILE A 150 -1.39 -10.71 10.35
CA ILE A 150 -2.28 -11.67 11.03
C ILE A 150 -1.90 -11.85 12.52
N PHE A 151 -0.61 -11.78 12.86
CA PHE A 151 -0.14 -11.84 14.25
C PHE A 151 -0.46 -10.55 15.01
N ASN A 152 -0.36 -9.39 14.36
CA ASN A 152 -0.73 -8.13 14.98
C ASN A 152 -2.24 -8.08 15.29
N ILE A 153 -3.09 -8.54 14.37
CA ILE A 153 -4.54 -8.70 14.62
C ILE A 153 -4.77 -9.65 15.79
N GLU A 154 -4.17 -10.84 15.76
CA GLU A 154 -4.26 -11.82 16.85
C GLU A 154 -3.90 -11.21 18.21
N HIS A 155 -2.83 -10.42 18.27
CA HIS A 155 -2.37 -9.73 19.47
C HIS A 155 -3.39 -8.69 19.96
N GLU A 156 -3.85 -7.78 19.11
CA GLU A 156 -4.80 -6.75 19.51
C GLU A 156 -6.15 -7.33 19.94
N LEU A 157 -6.63 -8.40 19.29
CA LEU A 157 -7.87 -9.07 19.71
C LEU A 157 -7.74 -9.74 21.08
N LYS A 158 -6.57 -10.32 21.40
CA LYS A 158 -6.26 -10.87 22.73
C LYS A 158 -6.22 -9.78 23.78
N LYS A 159 -5.51 -8.69 23.49
CA LYS A 159 -5.41 -7.51 24.37
C LYS A 159 -6.78 -6.87 24.65
N ALA A 160 -7.66 -6.83 23.65
CA ALA A 160 -9.03 -6.36 23.79
C ALA A 160 -9.98 -7.37 24.47
N GLY A 161 -9.53 -8.59 24.77
CA GLY A 161 -10.32 -9.62 25.43
C GLY A 161 -11.43 -10.25 24.58
N VAL A 162 -11.38 -10.07 23.26
CA VAL A 162 -12.43 -10.52 22.32
C VAL A 162 -11.98 -11.63 21.37
N ARG A 163 -10.77 -12.16 21.55
CA ARG A 163 -10.18 -13.15 20.62
C ARG A 163 -11.08 -14.35 20.34
N ASP A 164 -11.78 -14.86 21.34
CA ASP A 164 -12.67 -16.04 21.20
C ASP A 164 -13.89 -15.76 20.32
N MET A 165 -14.19 -14.48 20.05
CA MET A 165 -15.27 -14.01 19.17
C MET A 165 -14.86 -13.89 17.70
N ALA A 166 -13.57 -14.08 17.37
CA ALA A 166 -13.05 -13.99 16.01
C ALA A 166 -12.76 -15.39 15.40
N ASP A 167 -13.27 -15.62 14.19
CA ASP A 167 -12.82 -16.69 13.29
C ASP A 167 -11.81 -16.09 12.30
N ILE A 168 -10.52 -16.33 12.54
CA ILE A 168 -9.43 -15.80 11.71
C ILE A 168 -8.95 -16.90 10.76
N LYS A 169 -8.93 -16.61 9.46
CA LYS A 169 -8.45 -17.52 8.43
C LYS A 169 -7.31 -16.90 7.63
N TRP A 170 -6.28 -17.70 7.43
CA TRP A 170 -5.17 -17.37 6.54
C TRP A 170 -5.49 -17.83 5.11
N ILE A 171 -5.22 -16.97 4.13
CA ILE A 171 -5.20 -17.34 2.71
C ILE A 171 -3.88 -16.94 2.10
N SER A 172 -3.34 -17.78 1.22
CA SER A 172 -2.10 -17.47 0.53
C SER A 172 -2.07 -18.12 -0.84
N ASN A 173 -1.34 -17.49 -1.76
CA ASN A 173 -0.94 -18.07 -3.04
C ASN A 173 0.34 -18.90 -2.96
N GLU A 174 0.93 -19.07 -1.77
CA GLU A 174 2.09 -19.91 -1.55
C GLU A 174 1.79 -21.39 -1.79
N SER A 175 2.81 -22.12 -2.28
CA SER A 175 2.71 -23.56 -2.52
C SER A 175 2.63 -24.37 -1.21
N PHE A 176 3.33 -23.91 -0.19
CA PHE A 176 3.26 -24.37 1.20
C PHE A 176 3.46 -23.18 2.14
N LEU A 177 2.98 -23.30 3.39
CA LEU A 177 3.06 -22.19 4.35
C LEU A 177 4.51 -21.81 4.65
N GLY A 178 4.86 -20.53 4.46
CA GLY A 178 6.20 -20.01 4.74
C GLY A 178 7.18 -20.15 3.56
N ASP A 179 6.69 -20.47 2.37
CA ASP A 179 7.44 -20.38 1.11
C ASP A 179 7.87 -18.93 0.86
N PHE A 180 6.99 -17.96 1.15
CA PHE A 180 7.17 -16.52 0.90
C PHE A 180 7.65 -16.18 -0.53
N VAL A 181 7.48 -17.12 -1.47
CA VAL A 181 8.02 -17.06 -2.84
C VAL A 181 9.55 -16.89 -2.84
N LEU A 182 10.23 -17.40 -1.79
CA LEU A 182 11.68 -17.42 -1.71
C LEU A 182 12.22 -18.46 -2.69
N VAL A 183 12.93 -18.01 -3.71
CA VAL A 183 13.71 -18.90 -4.57
C VAL A 183 14.91 -19.40 -3.76
N VAL A 184 14.77 -20.56 -3.12
CA VAL A 184 15.89 -21.27 -2.51
C VAL A 184 16.65 -21.98 -3.63
N PHE A 185 17.80 -21.42 -4.04
CA PHE A 185 18.76 -22.16 -4.86
C PHE A 185 19.39 -23.25 -3.97
N THR A 186 18.99 -24.51 -4.15
CA THR A 186 19.69 -25.67 -3.58
C THR A 186 20.72 -26.21 -4.57
#